data_AF-F3GP48-F1
#
_entry.id   AF-F3GP48-F1
#
_cell.length_a   1.000
_cell.length_b   1.000
_cell.length_c   1.000
_cell.angle_alpha   90.00
_cell.angle_beta   90.00
_cell.angle_gamma   90.00
#
_symmetry.space_group_name_H-M   'P 1'
#
loop_
_entity.id
_entity.type
_entity.pdbx_description
1 polymer ?
#
loop_
_entity_poly.entity_id
_entity_poly.type
_entity_poly.pdbx_seq_one_letter_code
_entity_poly.pdbx_strand_id
1 'polypeptide(L)' 'KPNFNLHQGDALKFDFNTLGAEPRSLRVVGNLPYNISTPLIFHLLQNASLIRDMHFMLQKEVVERMAAGPGGGG' A
#
# COMPACT_ATOMS: atom_id res chain seq x y z
N LYS A 1 7.65 22.87 10.82
CA LYS A 1 7.65 21.43 11.18
C LYS A 1 8.64 20.72 10.27
N PRO A 2 9.40 19.71 10.73
CA PRO A 2 10.22 18.92 9.82
C PRO A 2 9.31 18.29 8.77
N ASN A 3 9.75 18.27 7.51
CA ASN A 3 9.01 17.70 6.38
C ASN A 3 9.12 16.17 6.33
N PHE A 4 9.71 15.56 7.36
CA PHE A 4 9.98 14.14 7.46
C PHE A 4 9.71 13.65 8.89
N ASN A 5 8.91 12.60 9.02
CA ASN A 5 8.67 11.89 10.27
C ASN A 5 8.88 10.39 10.02
N LEU A 6 9.73 9.77 10.83
CA LEU A 6 9.98 8.33 10.75
C LEU A 6 9.07 7.59 11.73
N HIS A 7 8.20 6.74 11.22
CA HIS A 7 7.41 5.80 12.01
C HIS A 7 8.12 4.44 11.98
N GLN A 8 8.71 4.02 13.10
CA GLN A 8 9.34 2.70 13.22
C GLN A 8 8.29 1.67 13.61
N GLY A 9 8.08 0.67 12.75
CA GLY A 9 7.10 -0.40 13.00
C GLY A 9 6.81 -1.24 11.77
N ASP A 10 5.89 -2.18 11.94
CA ASP A 10 5.36 -3.00 10.86
C ASP A 10 4.30 -2.22 10.07
N ALA A 11 4.53 -2.02 8.77
CA ALA A 11 3.61 -1.32 7.88
C ALA A 11 2.24 -2.03 7.78
N LEU A 12 2.18 -3.35 7.98
CA LEU A 12 0.94 -4.13 8.00
C LEU A 12 0.09 -3.85 9.24
N LYS A 13 0.68 -3.24 10.28
CA LYS A 13 0.01 -2.92 11.55
C LYS A 13 -0.10 -1.42 11.77
N PHE A 14 0.38 -0.63 10.82
CA PHE A 14 0.36 0.81 10.93
C PHE A 14 -1.07 1.33 10.75
N ASP A 15 -1.54 2.13 11.70
CA ASP A 15 -2.84 2.79 11.64
C ASP A 15 -2.72 4.16 10.96
N PHE A 16 -3.17 4.25 9.71
CA PHE A 16 -3.14 5.46 8.91
C PHE A 16 -4.04 6.58 9.45
N ASN A 17 -5.03 6.27 10.30
CA ASN A 17 -5.88 7.28 10.94
C ASN A 17 -5.07 8.16 11.91
N THR A 18 -3.99 7.62 12.48
CA THR A 18 -3.11 8.37 13.40
C THR A 18 -2.38 9.53 12.74
N LEU A 19 -2.34 9.58 11.40
CA LEU A 19 -1.74 10.67 10.65
C LEU A 19 -2.59 11.95 10.63
N GLY A 20 -3.85 11.89 11.08
CA GLY A 20 -4.75 13.04 11.11
C GLY A 20 -4.99 13.64 9.71
N ALA A 21 -5.01 12.79 8.69
CA ALA A 21 -5.13 13.20 7.31
C ALA A 21 -6.59 13.41 6.90
N GLU A 22 -6.84 14.43 6.11
CA GLU A 22 -8.16 14.64 5.50
C GLU A 22 -8.51 13.48 4.55
N PRO A 23 -9.80 13.19 4.32
CA PRO A 23 -10.23 12.19 3.35
C PRO A 23 -9.58 12.38 1.98
N ARG A 24 -9.10 11.29 1.37
CA ARG A 24 -8.41 11.27 0.06
C ARG A 24 -7.27 12.30 -0.08
N SER A 25 -6.52 12.53 1.00
CA SER A 25 -5.37 13.44 1.00
C SER A 25 -4.02 12.72 1.00
N LEU A 26 -3.97 11.47 1.47
CA LEU A 26 -2.74 10.69 1.57
C LEU A 26 -2.28 10.19 0.20
N ARG A 27 -0.99 10.30 -0.09
CA ARG A 27 -0.34 9.64 -1.21
C ARG A 27 0.62 8.60 -0.68
N VAL A 28 0.50 7.37 -1.16
CA VAL A 28 1.34 6.26 -0.69
C VAL A 28 2.31 5.88 -1.80
N VAL A 29 3.60 5.91 -1.48
CA VAL A 29 4.68 5.54 -2.40
C VAL A 29 5.62 4.55 -1.73
N GLY A 30 6.06 3.52 -2.44
CA GLY A 30 6.96 2.53 -1.85
C GLY A 30 7.47 1.49 -2.84
N ASN A 31 8.62 0.91 -2.50
CA ASN A 31 9.13 -0.28 -3.17
C ASN A 31 8.83 -1.49 -2.29
N LEU A 32 7.86 -2.32 -2.68
CA LEU A 32 7.37 -3.39 -1.80
C LEU A 32 8.07 -4.71 -2.14
N PRO A 33 8.63 -5.42 -1.14
CA PRO A 33 9.16 -6.75 -1.37
C PRO A 33 8.02 -7.74 -1.66
N TYR A 34 8.28 -8.71 -2.53
CA TYR A 34 7.27 -9.62 -3.07
C TYR A 34 6.52 -10.40 -1.98
N ASN A 35 7.20 -10.76 -0.88
CA ASN A 35 6.66 -11.56 0.22
C ASN A 35 5.57 -10.85 1.05
N ILE A 36 5.53 -9.52 1.06
CA ILE A 36 4.55 -8.73 1.84
C ILE A 36 3.67 -7.83 0.97
N SER A 37 3.92 -7.79 -0.34
CA SER A 37 3.22 -6.90 -1.27
C SER A 37 1.70 -7.06 -1.20
N THR A 38 1.18 -8.27 -1.36
CA THR A 38 -0.25 -8.58 -1.31
C THR A 38 -0.93 -8.16 0.00
N PRO A 39 -0.50 -8.65 1.19
CA PRO A 39 -1.17 -8.26 2.44
C PRO A 39 -1.06 -6.76 2.70
N LEU A 40 0.02 -6.10 2.29
CA LEU A 40 0.16 -4.66 2.47
C LEU A 40 -0.80 -3.87 1.57
N ILE A 41 -0.98 -4.30 0.32
CA ILE A 41 -1.93 -3.68 -0.60
C ILE A 41 -3.36 -3.84 -0.06
N PHE A 42 -3.74 -5.01 0.47
CA PHE A 42 -5.04 -5.18 1.11
C PHE A 42 -5.21 -4.28 2.34
N HIS A 43 -4.19 -4.17 3.19
CA HIS A 43 -4.21 -3.26 4.35
C HIS A 43 -4.39 -1.80 3.94
N LEU A 44 -3.73 -1.37 2.87
CA LEU A 44 -3.89 -0.03 2.30
C LEU A 44 -5.29 0.18 1.72
N LEU A 45 -5.84 -0.81 1.01
CA LEU A 45 -7.20 -0.76 0.46
C LEU A 45 -8.27 -0.64 1.55
N GLN A 46 -8.07 -1.24 2.73
CA GLN A 46 -8.96 -1.05 3.89
C GLN A 46 -8.99 0.42 4.36
N ASN A 47 -7.93 1.18 4.08
CA ASN A 47 -7.79 2.60 4.41
C ASN A 47 -7.99 3.52 3.19
N ALA A 48 -8.61 3.01 2.10
CA ALA A 48 -8.76 3.73 0.84
C ALA A 48 -9.58 5.04 0.96
N SER A 49 -10.37 5.22 2.02
CA SER A 49 -11.08 6.47 2.30
C SER A 49 -10.15 7.66 2.54
N LEU A 50 -8.96 7.43 3.10
CA LEU A 50 -7.95 8.45 3.38
C LEU A 50 -6.95 8.62 2.21
N ILE A 51 -6.82 7.59 1.37
CA ILE A 51 -5.81 7.52 0.32
C ILE A 51 -6.34 8.11 -0.99
N ARG A 52 -5.56 9.01 -1.58
CA ARG A 52 -5.78 9.58 -2.90
C ARG A 52 -5.27 8.67 -4.01
N ASP A 53 -4.01 8.27 -3.90
CA ASP A 53 -3.30 7.49 -4.89
C ASP A 53 -2.22 6.62 -4.24
N MET A 54 -1.87 5.53 -4.92
CA MET A 54 -0.87 4.56 -4.50
C MET A 54 0.06 4.24 -5.66
N HIS A 55 1.36 4.42 -5.47
CA HIS A 55 2.38 4.13 -6.49
C HIS A 55 3.42 3.18 -5.91
N PHE A 56 3.41 1.93 -6.38
CA PHE A 56 4.31 0.89 -5.91
C PHE A 56 5.22 0.39 -7.02
N MET A 57 6.48 0.16 -6.66
CA MET A 57 7.36 -0.70 -7.43
C MET A 57 7.24 -2.12 -6.90
N LEU A 58 6.98 -3.06 -7.80
CA LEU A 58 6.79 -4.49 -7.53
C LEU A 58 7.61 -5.31 -8.52
N GLN A 59 7.91 -6.55 -8.17
CA GLN A 59 8.44 -7.51 -9.14
C GLN A 59 7.39 -7.83 -10.20
N LYS A 60 7.82 -7.99 -11.45
CA LYS A 60 6.95 -8.22 -12.61
C LYS A 60 5.96 -9.37 -12.39
N GLU A 61 6.41 -10.50 -11.85
CA GLU A 61 5.57 -11.67 -11.57
C GLU A 61 4.43 -11.37 -10.57
N VAL A 62 4.68 -10.52 -9.58
CA VAL A 62 3.66 -10.11 -8.60
C VAL A 62 2.59 -9.28 -9.30
N VAL A 63 3.00 -8.35 -10.17
CA VAL A 63 2.06 -7.53 -10.95
C VAL A 63 1.22 -8.41 -11.89
N GLU A 64 1.85 -9.38 -12.56
CA GLU A 64 1.17 -10.33 -13.44
C GLU A 64 0.13 -11.17 -12.68
N ARG A 65 0.48 -11.66 -11.48
CA ARG A 65 -0.47 -12.39 -10.62
C ARG A 65 -1.61 -11.51 -10.10
N MET A 66 -1.34 -10.25 -9.77
CA MET A 66 -2.36 -9.30 -9.29
C MET A 66 -3.30 -8.85 -10.40
N ALA A 67 -2.80 -8.71 -11.64
CA ALA A 67 -3.59 -8.33 -12.80
C ALA A 67 -4.30 -9.54 -13.45
N ALA A 68 -3.91 -10.77 -13.09
CA ALA A 68 -4.56 -11.97 -13.57
C ALA A 68 -6.03 -12.01 -13.11
N GLY A 69 -6.94 -12.12 -14.07
CA GLY A 69 -8.36 -12.32 -13.78
C GLY A 69 -8.62 -13.70 -13.13
N PRO A 70 -9.77 -13.88 -12.46
CA PRO A 70 -10.16 -15.18 -11.93
C PRO A 70 -10.21 -16.21 -13.07
N GLY A 71 -9.34 -17.22 -13.03
CA GLY A 71 -9.27 -18.30 -14.03
C GLY A 71 -8.03 -18.31 -14.94
N GLY A 72 -7.07 -17.40 -14.77
CA GLY A 72 -5.86 -17.29 -15.60
C GLY A 72 -4.75 -18.31 -15.35
N GLY A 73 -5.08 -19.59 -15.14
CA GLY A 73 -4.12 -20.69 -15.02
C GLY A 73 -4.66 -21.92 -15.74
N GLY A 74 -4.26 -22.07 -17.01
CA GLY A 74 -4.28 -23.36 -17.70
C GLY A 74 -3.04 -24.16 -17.35
#